data_AF-A0A660Y7V1-F1
#
_entry.id   AF-A0A660Y7V1-F1
#
_cell.length_a   1.000
_cell.length_b   1.000
_cell.length_c   1.000
_cell.angle_alpha   90.00
_cell.angle_beta   90.00
_cell.angle_gamma   90.00
#
_symmetry.space_group_name_H-M   'P 1'
#
loop_
_entity.id
_entity.type
_entity.pdbx_description
1 polymer ?
#
loop_
_entity_poly.entity_id
_entity_poly.type
_entity_poly.pdbx_seq_one_letter_code
_entity_poly.pdbx_strand_id
1 'polypeptide(L)' 'DAYKEMGEKEDFFTGYFDKLAGTDRLRKQILAGKDKYTIRASWKKELEAFKKIRRKYLLYPDFE' A
#
# COMPACT_ATOMS: atom_id res chain seq x y z
N ASP A 1 -3.19 -7.72 10.93
CA ASP A 1 -2.52 -8.61 11.89
C ASP A 1 -1.81 -7.75 12.94
N ALA A 2 -0.64 -7.16 12.66
CA ALA A 2 0.09 -6.29 13.61
C ALA A 2 -0.71 -5.16 14.30
N TYR A 3 -1.57 -4.44 13.59
CA TYR A 3 -2.40 -3.36 14.18
C TYR A 3 -3.34 -3.87 15.29
N LYS A 4 -3.97 -5.03 15.06
CA LYS A 4 -4.86 -5.67 16.02
C LYS A 4 -4.09 -6.28 17.18
N GLU A 5 -2.95 -6.91 16.89
CA GLU A 5 -2.07 -7.54 17.88
C GLU A 5 -1.46 -6.52 18.87
N MET A 6 -1.22 -5.28 18.42
CA MET A 6 -0.75 -4.20 19.28
C MET A 6 -1.86 -3.52 20.10
N GLY A 7 -3.11 -4.00 20.01
CA GLY A 7 -4.25 -3.47 20.73
C GLY A 7 -4.79 -2.16 20.14
N GLU A 8 -4.69 -1.97 18.82
CA GLU A 8 -5.34 -0.88 18.08
C GLU A 8 -5.02 0.52 18.65
N LYS A 9 -3.75 0.74 19.01
CA LYS A 9 -3.29 2.00 19.59
C LYS A 9 -3.09 3.06 18.50
N GLU A 10 -3.47 4.30 18.81
CA GLU A 10 -3.24 5.47 17.95
C GLU A 10 -1.74 5.65 17.61
N ASP A 11 -0.85 5.31 18.54
CA ASP A 11 0.62 5.35 18.35
C ASP A 11 1.14 4.36 17.29
N PHE A 12 0.31 3.41 16.83
CA PHE A 12 0.68 2.50 15.76
C PHE A 12 1.00 3.24 14.46
N PHE A 13 0.26 4.31 14.17
CA PHE A 13 0.48 5.15 13.00
C PHE A 13 1.33 6.36 13.38
N THR A 14 2.65 6.21 13.24
CA THR A 14 3.56 7.34 13.43
C THR A 14 3.26 8.46 12.42
N GLY A 15 3.66 9.70 12.73
CA GLY A 15 3.49 10.84 11.81
C GLY A 15 4.19 10.69 10.44
N TYR A 16 5.03 9.65 10.28
CA TYR A 16 5.69 9.32 9.02
C TYR A 16 4.98 8.20 8.24
N PHE A 17 3.97 7.55 8.80
CA PHE A 17 3.29 6.41 8.18
C PHE A 17 2.72 6.77 6.80
N ASP A 18 1.94 7.85 6.71
CA ASP A 18 1.33 8.30 5.45
C ASP A 18 2.41 8.76 4.45
N LYS A 19 3.56 9.27 4.93
CA LYS A 19 4.71 9.66 4.08
C LYS A 19 5.40 8.44 3.47
N LEU A 20 5.61 7.38 4.26
CA LEU A 20 6.22 6.15 3.79
C LEU A 20 5.29 5.37 2.84
N ALA A 21 3.99 5.39 3.11
CA ALA A 21 2.99 4.78 2.24
C ALA A 21 2.70 5.62 0.98
N GLY A 22 3.13 6.89 0.95
CA GLY A 22 2.85 7.84 -0.13
C GLY A 22 1.38 8.30 -0.21
N THR A 23 0.56 7.95 0.77
CA THR A 23 -0.88 8.28 0.85
C THR A 23 -1.44 7.93 2.24
N ASP A 24 -2.54 8.57 2.63
CA ASP A 24 -3.30 8.24 3.84
C ASP A 24 -4.26 7.03 3.65
N ARG A 25 -4.41 6.57 2.40
CA ARG A 25 -5.35 5.51 2.02
C ARG A 25 -5.08 4.21 2.77
N LEU A 26 -3.81 3.83 2.94
CA LEU A 26 -3.44 2.60 3.64
C LEU A 26 -3.87 2.64 5.11
N ARG A 27 -3.56 3.73 5.82
CA ARG A 27 -3.96 3.93 7.22
C ARG A 27 -5.48 3.88 7.37
N LYS A 28 -6.20 4.65 6.55
CA LYS A 28 -7.67 4.67 6.55
C LYS A 28 -8.28 3.29 6.30
N GLN A 29 -7.71 2.48 5.42
CA GLN A 29 -8.19 1.13 5.15
C GLN A 29 -7.96 0.17 6.33
N ILE A 30 -6.82 0.29 7.02
CA ILE A 30 -6.52 -0.51 8.23
C ILE A 30 -7.46 -0.12 9.37
N LEU A 31 -7.67 1.19 9.60
CA LEU A 31 -8.62 1.71 10.60
C LEU A 31 -10.06 1.27 10.30
N ALA A 32 -10.45 1.20 9.02
CA ALA A 32 -11.75 0.68 8.59
C ALA A 32 -11.86 -0.85 8.71
N GLY A 33 -10.86 -1.54 9.25
CA GLY A 33 -10.88 -2.98 9.47
C GLY A 33 -10.83 -3.81 8.19
N LYS A 34 -10.39 -3.24 7.05
CA LYS A 34 -10.31 -3.97 5.78
C LYS A 34 -9.26 -5.08 5.85
N ASP A 35 -9.59 -6.19 5.21
CA ASP A 35 -8.68 -7.32 5.07
C ASP A 35 -7.48 -7.00 4.14
N LYS A 36 -6.35 -7.67 4.38
CA LYS A 36 -5.08 -7.46 3.64
C LYS A 36 -5.19 -7.76 2.15
N TYR A 37 -6.02 -8.73 1.74
CA TYR A 37 -6.24 -9.04 0.33
C TYR A 37 -7.02 -7.90 -0.34
N THR A 38 -8.01 -7.35 0.35
CA THR A 38 -8.78 -6.19 -0.14
C THR A 38 -7.88 -4.95 -0.27
N ILE A 39 -7.06 -4.68 0.73
CA ILE A 39 -6.09 -3.57 0.70
C ILE A 39 -5.16 -3.73 -0.49
N ARG A 40 -4.52 -4.89 -0.66
CA ARG A 40 -3.61 -5.17 -1.78
C ARG A 40 -4.28 -5.07 -3.15
N ALA A 41 -5.49 -5.63 -3.29
CA ALA A 41 -6.25 -5.55 -4.53
C ALA A 41 -6.55 -4.09 -4.92
N SER A 42 -6.71 -3.20 -3.94
CA SER A 42 -6.99 -1.79 -4.16
C SER A 42 -5.87 -1.02 -4.88
N TRP A 43 -4.63 -1.53 -4.82
CA TRP A 43 -3.45 -0.98 -5.52
C TRP A 43 -3.23 -1.56 -6.91
N LYS A 44 -3.87 -2.70 -7.23
CA LYS A 44 -3.60 -3.47 -8.46
C LYS A 44 -3.78 -2.62 -9.71
N LYS A 45 -4.86 -1.83 -9.79
CA LYS A 45 -5.16 -1.00 -10.95
C LYS A 45 -4.07 0.03 -11.24
N GLU A 46 -3.57 0.70 -10.21
CA GLU A 46 -2.55 1.74 -10.31
C GLU A 46 -1.18 1.14 -10.63
N LEU A 47 -0.86 -0.02 -10.04
CA LEU A 47 0.34 -0.79 -10.37
C LEU A 47 0.37 -1.22 -11.84
N GLU A 48 -0.74 -1.75 -12.36
CA GLU A 48 -0.84 -2.14 -13.78
C GLU A 48 -0.71 -0.93 -14.72
N ALA A 49 -1.25 0.23 -14.33
CA ALA A 49 -1.06 1.47 -15.08
C ALA A 49 0.41 1.92 -15.08
N PHE A 50 1.07 1.86 -13.91
CA PHE A 50 2.48 2.23 -13.79
C PHE A 50 3.40 1.30 -14.56
N LYS A 51 3.15 -0.02 -14.55
CA LYS A 51 3.91 -0.99 -15.36
C LYS A 51 3.93 -0.63 -16.84
N LYS A 52 2.80 -0.19 -17.40
CA LYS A 52 2.72 0.27 -18.80
C LYS A 52 3.61 1.49 -19.07
N ILE A 53 3.72 2.41 -18.12
CA ILE A 53 4.60 3.58 -18.23
C ILE A 53 6.07 3.16 -18.11
N ARG A 54 6.39 2.35 -17.08
CA ARG A 54 7.74 1.83 -16.79
C ARG A 54 8.38 1.14 -17.99
N ARG A 55 7.60 0.38 -18.79
CA ARG A 55 8.11 -0.35 -19.96
C ARG A 55 8.91 0.51 -20.94
N LYS A 56 8.59 1.81 -21.07
CA LYS A 56 9.32 2.74 -21.96
C LYS A 56 10.75 3.02 -21.51
N TYR A 57 11.07 2.74 -20.26
CA TYR A 57 12.31 3.15 -19.61
C TYR A 57 13.14 1.96 -19.11
N LEU A 58 12.75 0.73 -19.46
CA LEU A 58 13.49 -0.47 -19.07
C LEU A 58 14.79 -0.61 -19.86
N LEU A 59 15.90 -0.78 -19.15
CA LEU A 59 17.22 -1.09 -19.73
C LEU A 59 17.50 -2.59 -19.78
N TYR A 60 16.69 -3.39 -19.10
CA TYR A 60 16.80 -4.84 -18.99
C TYR A 60 15.44 -5.50 -19.25
N PRO A 61 15.41 -6.77 -19.67
CA PRO A 61 14.16 -7.52 -19.83
C PRO A 61 13.30 -7.42 -18.57
N ASP A 62 11.99 -7.24 -18.77
CA ASP A 62 11.04 -7.20 -17.67
C ASP A 62 10.95 -8.60 -17.01
N PHE A 63 10.74 -8.63 -15.70
CA PHE A 63 10.68 -9.88 -14.92
C PHE A 63 9.28 -10.53 -14.94
N GLU A 64 8.42 -10.12 -15.88
CA GLU A 64 7.04 -10.59 -16.07
C GLU A 64 6.88 -11.40 -17.34
#